data_AF-A0A955UVU7-F1
#
_entry.id   AF-A0A955UVU7-F1
#
_cell.length_a   1.000
_cell.length_b   1.000
_cell.length_c   1.000
_cell.angle_alpha   90.00
_cell.angle_beta   90.00
_cell.angle_gamma   90.00
#
_symmetry.space_group_name_H-M   'P 1'
#
loop_
_entity.id
_entity.type
_entity.pdbx_description
1 polymer ?
#
loop_
_entity_poly.entity_id
_entity_poly.type
_entity_poly.pdbx_seq_one_letter_code
_entity_poly.pdbx_strand_id
1 'polypeptide(L)'
;MRTPPISPRNALASALLGALLAAAFAAAADVPSFVGDDGGITLRYAERIAEGRGFGYNDGERVNGSSNPLYTLLLAAALRAG
;
A
#
# COMPACT_ATOMS: atom_id res chain seq x y z
N MET A 1 -42.03 21.46 -5.98
CA MET A 1 -41.14 21.65 -4.81
C MET A 1 -39.89 22.39 -5.29
N ARG A 2 -39.79 23.71 -5.07
CA ARG A 2 -38.59 24.49 -5.45
C ARG A 2 -37.55 24.30 -4.36
N THR A 3 -36.35 23.81 -4.70
CA THR A 3 -35.23 23.82 -3.77
C THR A 3 -34.88 25.28 -3.44
N PRO A 4 -34.74 25.65 -2.16
CA PRO A 4 -34.37 27.01 -1.79
C PRO A 4 -33.00 27.37 -2.39
N PRO A 5 -32.80 28.61 -2.85
CA PRO A 5 -31.52 29.05 -3.38
C PRO A 5 -30.44 28.89 -2.31
N ILE A 6 -29.29 28.37 -2.73
CA ILE A 6 -28.14 28.13 -1.85
C ILE A 6 -27.65 29.50 -1.34
N SER A 7 -27.61 29.68 -0.02
CA SER A 7 -27.06 30.91 0.57
C SER A 7 -25.60 31.09 0.12
N PRO A 8 -25.14 32.32 -0.18
CA PRO A 8 -23.76 32.58 -0.63
C PRO A 8 -22.70 32.04 0.34
N ARG A 9 -23.00 32.01 1.64
CA ARG A 9 -22.14 31.40 2.66
C ARG A 9 -22.00 29.88 2.49
N ASN A 10 -23.09 29.21 2.13
CA ASN A 10 -23.10 27.76 1.92
C ASN A 10 -22.42 27.41 0.59
N ALA A 11 -22.59 28.25 -0.45
CA ALA A 11 -21.89 28.09 -1.71
C ALA A 11 -20.36 28.22 -1.54
N LEU A 12 -19.90 29.21 -0.77
CA LEU A 12 -18.48 29.36 -0.45
C LEU A 12 -17.94 28.17 0.38
N ALA A 13 -18.68 27.73 1.40
CA ALA A 13 -18.28 26.57 2.21
C ALA A 13 -18.16 25.29 1.38
N SER A 14 -19.11 25.04 0.47
CA SER A 14 -19.05 23.89 -0.45
C SER A 14 -17.90 23.99 -1.44
N ALA A 15 -17.60 25.19 -1.95
CA ALA A 15 -16.46 25.42 -2.83
C ALA A 15 -15.12 25.18 -2.11
N LEU A 16 -14.99 25.67 -0.88
CA LEU A 16 -13.80 25.46 -0.06
C LEU A 16 -13.61 23.99 0.32
N LEU A 17 -14.69 23.29 0.66
CA LEU A 17 -14.64 21.85 0.92
C LEU A 17 -14.23 21.08 -0.34
N GLY A 18 -14.82 21.41 -1.50
CA GLY A 18 -14.44 20.82 -2.79
C GLY A 18 -12.97 21.05 -3.12
N ALA A 19 -12.46 22.26 -2.89
CA ALA A 19 -11.05 22.60 -3.11
C ALA A 19 -10.12 21.82 -2.16
N LEU A 20 -10.49 21.68 -0.89
CA LEU A 20 -9.75 20.89 0.10
C LEU A 20 -9.69 19.40 -0.29
N LEU A 21 -10.81 18.83 -0.72
CA LEU A 21 -10.88 17.43 -1.16
C LEU A 21 -10.05 17.20 -2.43
N ALA A 22 -10.12 18.12 -3.40
CA ALA A 22 -9.32 18.03 -4.61
C ALA A 22 -7.82 18.12 -4.31
N ALA A 23 -7.42 19.02 -3.40
CA ALA A 23 -6.02 19.14 -2.96
C ALA A 23 -5.55 17.87 -2.22
N ALA A 24 -6.38 17.31 -1.34
CA ALA A 24 -6.06 16.06 -0.64
C ALA A 24 -5.92 14.88 -1.61
N PHE A 25 -6.81 14.77 -2.60
CA PHE A 25 -6.73 13.74 -3.64
C PHE A 25 -5.46 13.89 -4.48
N ALA A 26 -5.13 15.10 -4.93
CA ALA A 26 -3.90 15.36 -5.68
C ALA A 26 -2.64 15.01 -4.88
N ALA A 27 -2.63 15.32 -3.58
CA ALA A 27 -1.52 14.96 -2.69
C ALA A 27 -1.41 13.43 -2.48
N ALA A 28 -2.54 12.73 -2.38
CA ALA A 28 -2.56 11.28 -2.24
C ALA A 28 -2.18 10.55 -3.53
N ALA A 29 -2.44 11.14 -4.70
CA ALA A 29 -2.14 10.55 -6.00
C ALA A 29 -0.63 10.46 -6.30
N ASP A 30 0.19 11.29 -5.65
CA ASP A 30 1.66 11.25 -5.76
C ASP A 30 2.30 10.38 -4.66
N VAL A 31 1.49 9.77 -3.78
CA VAL A 31 1.98 8.77 -2.85
C VAL A 31 2.29 7.51 -3.68
N PRO A 32 3.55 7.03 -3.72
CA PRO A 32 3.88 5.78 -4.39
C PRO A 32 2.90 4.72 -3.91
N SER A 33 2.26 4.01 -4.85
CA SER A 33 1.26 2.98 -4.61
C SER A 33 1.52 2.31 -3.27
N PHE A 34 0.72 2.68 -2.26
CA PHE A 34 0.82 2.13 -0.93
C PHE A 34 0.51 0.65 -1.06
N VAL A 35 1.56 -0.16 -1.26
CA VAL A 35 1.48 -1.61 -1.22
C VAL A 35 1.15 -1.91 0.23
N GLY A 36 -0.14 -2.08 0.49
CA GLY A 36 -0.67 -2.33 1.82
C GLY A 36 0.12 -3.44 2.49
N ASP A 37 0.85 -3.01 3.51
CA ASP A 37 1.48 -3.67 4.66
C ASP A 37 1.80 -5.18 4.57
N ASP A 38 0.84 -6.04 4.24
CA ASP A 38 1.01 -7.50 4.31
C ASP A 38 1.78 -8.09 3.11
N GLY A 39 1.53 -7.59 1.89
CA GLY A 39 2.13 -8.15 0.67
C GLY A 39 3.64 -7.94 0.59
N GLY A 40 4.10 -6.78 1.11
CA GLY A 40 5.52 -6.44 1.17
C GLY A 40 6.34 -7.38 2.05
N ILE A 41 5.75 -7.85 3.16
CA ILE A 41 6.40 -8.80 4.06
C ILE A 41 6.66 -10.14 3.35
N THR A 42 5.68 -10.67 2.61
CA THR A 42 5.86 -11.91 1.83
C THR A 42 6.95 -11.76 0.78
N LEU A 43 6.98 -10.64 0.04
CA LEU A 43 7.98 -10.41 -1.00
C LEU A 43 9.39 -10.30 -0.40
N ARG A 44 9.55 -9.64 0.75
CA ARG A 44 10.81 -9.57 1.49
C ARG A 44 11.33 -10.97 1.87
N TYR A 45 10.47 -11.85 2.37
CA TYR A 45 10.86 -13.24 2.64
C TYR A 45 11.27 -13.97 1.36
N ALA A 46 10.54 -13.76 0.26
CA ALA A 46 10.86 -14.36 -1.03
C ALA A 46 12.24 -13.93 -1.56
N GLU A 47 12.56 -12.63 -1.49
CA GLU A 47 13.88 -12.07 -1.84
C GLU A 47 14.98 -12.71 -1.01
N ARG A 48 14.80 -12.79 0.32
CA ARG A 48 15.81 -13.38 1.22
C ARG A 48 16.07 -14.85 0.92
N ILE A 49 15.02 -15.61 0.58
CA ILE A 49 15.18 -17.01 0.14
C ILE A 49 15.90 -17.07 -1.20
N ALA A 50 15.54 -16.21 -2.16
CA ALA A 50 16.19 -16.15 -3.48
C ALA A 50 17.70 -15.85 -3.37
N GLU A 51 18.09 -14.98 -2.44
CA GLU A 51 19.47 -14.65 -2.07
C GLU A 51 20.20 -15.72 -1.23
N GLY A 52 19.50 -16.78 -0.82
CA GLY A 52 20.07 -17.87 -0.01
C GLY A 52 20.18 -17.58 1.49
N ARG A 53 19.50 -16.54 2.00
CA ARG A 53 19.46 -16.19 3.44
C ARG A 53 18.39 -16.95 4.23
N GLY A 54 17.44 -17.58 3.54
CA GLY A 54 16.40 -18.43 4.14
C GLY A 54 15.21 -17.66 4.73
N PHE A 55 14.42 -18.35 5.56
CA PHE A 55 13.15 -17.88 6.12
C PHE A 55 13.27 -16.93 7.33
N GLY A 56 14.36 -16.19 7.49
CA GLY A 56 14.44 -15.12 8.52
C GLY A 56 13.99 -13.78 7.93
N TYR A 57 13.40 -12.87 8.71
CA TYR A 57 13.10 -11.51 8.23
C TYR A 57 14.35 -10.61 8.23
N ASN A 58 15.15 -10.73 9.30
CA ASN A 58 16.43 -10.04 9.48
C ASN A 58 17.59 -11.04 9.50
N ASP A 59 18.82 -10.53 9.33
CA ASP A 59 20.02 -11.36 9.47
C ASP A 59 20.23 -11.77 10.94
N GLY A 60 20.78 -12.96 11.16
CA GLY A 60 21.00 -13.53 12.51
C GLY A 60 19.78 -14.24 13.10
N GLU A 61 18.58 -13.98 12.61
CA GLU A 61 17.36 -14.69 13.00
C GLU A 61 17.08 -15.89 12.07
N ARG A 62 16.68 -17.03 12.65
CA ARG A 62 16.26 -18.22 11.90
C ARG A 62 14.85 -18.65 12.28
N VAL A 63 13.92 -17.70 12.26
CA VAL A 63 12.50 -17.91 12.59
C VAL A 63 11.66 -17.60 11.36
N ASN A 64 10.82 -18.55 10.96
CA ASN A 64 9.87 -18.35 9.88
C ASN A 64 8.64 -17.57 10.39
N GLY A 65 8.50 -16.31 9.96
CA GLY A 65 7.32 -15.49 10.20
C GLY A 65 6.34 -15.42 9.03
N SER A 66 6.54 -16.19 7.96
CA SER A 66 5.58 -16.26 6.84
C SER A 66 4.40 -17.16 7.19
N SER A 67 3.19 -16.60 7.12
CA SER A 67 1.92 -17.33 7.26
C SER A 67 1.53 -18.14 6.02
N ASN A 68 2.27 -17.98 4.92
CA ASN A 68 2.00 -18.55 3.60
C ASN A 68 3.28 -19.11 2.93
N PRO A 69 3.99 -20.06 3.56
CA PRO A 69 5.35 -20.47 3.15
C PRO A 69 5.43 -21.07 1.74
N LEU A 70 4.39 -21.80 1.29
CA LEU A 70 4.35 -22.32 -0.08
C LEU A 70 4.33 -21.18 -1.11
N TYR A 71 3.49 -20.16 -0.87
CA TYR A 71 3.41 -19.00 -1.75
C TYR A 71 4.72 -18.21 -1.75
N THR A 72 5.34 -18.02 -0.57
CA THR A 72 6.67 -17.41 -0.44
C THR A 72 7.74 -18.14 -1.25
N LEU A 73 7.73 -19.48 -1.26
CA LEU A 73 8.68 -20.28 -2.05
C LEU A 73 8.44 -20.14 -3.56
N LEU A 74 7.18 -20.10 -4.00
CA LEU A 74 6.84 -19.87 -5.41
C LEU A 74 7.31 -18.50 -5.88
N LEU A 75 7.12 -17.46 -5.06
CA LEU A 75 7.65 -16.13 -5.33
C LEU A 75 9.17 -16.10 -5.37
N ALA A 76 9.84 -16.78 -4.43
CA ALA A 76 11.31 -16.89 -4.43
C ALA A 76 11.82 -17.59 -5.71
N ALA A 77 11.13 -18.64 -6.16
CA ALA A 77 11.45 -19.34 -7.40
C ALA A 77 11.26 -18.41 -8.62
N ALA A 78 10.19 -17.62 -8.66
CA ALA A 78 9.96 -16.63 -9.70
C ALA A 78 11.07 -15.55 -9.72
N LEU A 79 11.44 -15.00 -8.55
CA LEU A 79 12.52 -14.02 -8.43
C LEU A 79 13.88 -14.57 -8.91
N ARG A 80 14.15 -15.86 -8.70
CA ARG A 80 15.37 -16.51 -9.24
C ARG A 80 15.30 -16.77 -10.75
N ALA A 81 14.10 -16.78 -11.32
CA ALA A 81 13.89 -17.04 -12.74
C ALA A 81 13.99 -15.78 -13.62
N GLY A 82 13.71 -14.59 -13.09
CA GLY A 82 13.88 -13.29 -13.79
C GLY A 82 12.71 -12.35 -13.63
#